data_AF-A0A449AJA9-F1
#
_entry.id   AF-A0A449AJA9-F1
#
_cell.length_a   1.000
_cell.length_b   1.000
_cell.length_c   1.000
_cell.angle_alpha   90.00
_cell.angle_beta   90.00
_cell.angle_gamma   90.00
#
_symmetry.space_group_name_H-M   'P 1'
#
loop_
_entity.id
_entity.type
_entity.pdbx_description
1 polymer ?
#
loop_
_entity_poly.entity_id
_entity_poly.type
_entity_poly.pdbx_seq_one_letter_code
_entity_poly.pdbx_strand_id
1 'polypeptide(L)'
;MKKIKKTISILGGSLVSIPVAAIVACSPTEQNKRKTNQTIDFTEHGIAKHTGSVKTRELLFPAAKNENKLDANGIFNIGLHHSPVEGVQGEWVAFATEVKSETDNTLVEPVVIKQATTTATNGEFPLRWKFEGENKLQDGRFYTFIFWKKDGTEKIVFSPDNIKNSKDVFPAKLPEGTVRKTNQTIDFTKHGIAKHTGSVKTRELLFPADKSNKLDAKGIFNIGLHLAPVQGVQGEWVAFATEVKSETDNTLVEPVVIKQATTTATSDDFPLRWKFEGENKLQDGKFYTFIFWKKDGTEKIVFSTDNIKNSKDVFPAKLPA
;
A
#
# COMPACT_ATOMS: atom_id res chain seq x y z
N MET A 1 -84.92 -11.40 40.18
CA MET A 1 -85.20 -10.96 38.80
C MET A 1 -83.95 -10.30 38.21
N LYS A 2 -83.58 -10.69 36.98
CA LYS A 2 -82.71 -10.02 35.98
C LYS A 2 -81.30 -9.48 36.39
N LYS A 3 -80.30 -10.25 35.93
CA LYS A 3 -79.18 -9.86 35.01
C LYS A 3 -78.02 -8.94 35.48
N ILE A 4 -76.79 -9.51 35.41
CA ILE A 4 -75.59 -9.06 34.63
C ILE A 4 -74.82 -7.84 35.21
N LYS A 5 -73.48 -7.72 35.30
CA LYS A 5 -72.27 -8.37 34.72
C LYS A 5 -71.01 -8.07 35.61
N LYS A 6 -70.09 -9.04 35.62
CA LYS A 6 -68.61 -9.07 35.80
C LYS A 6 -67.85 -7.81 36.31
N THR A 7 -67.16 -7.91 37.46
CA THR A 7 -65.71 -8.27 37.67
C THR A 7 -64.79 -7.05 37.44
N ILE A 8 -63.97 -6.59 38.40
CA ILE A 8 -62.66 -7.15 38.77
C ILE A 8 -62.27 -6.77 40.23
N SER A 9 -62.10 -7.83 41.03
CA SER A 9 -61.26 -8.03 42.23
C SER A 9 -59.77 -7.68 41.99
N ILE A 10 -58.87 -7.36 42.93
CA ILE A 10 -58.75 -7.55 44.38
C ILE A 10 -57.50 -6.74 44.83
N LEU A 11 -57.58 -6.18 46.05
CA LEU A 11 -56.57 -5.96 47.11
C LEU A 11 -55.11 -5.55 46.75
N GLY A 12 -54.47 -4.59 47.41
CA GLY A 12 -54.53 -4.23 48.84
C GLY A 12 -53.58 -5.11 49.65
N GLY A 13 -52.42 -4.59 50.07
CA GLY A 13 -51.64 -5.27 51.11
C GLY A 13 -50.14 -5.07 51.10
N SER A 14 -49.71 -4.05 51.84
CA SER A 14 -48.55 -3.98 52.74
C SER A 14 -47.16 -4.45 52.31
N LEU A 15 -46.26 -3.46 52.39
CA LEU A 15 -44.81 -3.53 52.31
C LEU A 15 -44.19 -4.40 53.41
N VAL A 16 -43.33 -5.35 53.03
CA VAL A 16 -42.26 -5.87 53.87
C VAL A 16 -41.00 -5.95 53.01
N SER A 17 -39.98 -5.20 53.41
CA SER A 17 -38.67 -5.08 52.77
C SER A 17 -37.81 -6.33 52.97
N ILE A 18 -37.32 -6.90 51.87
CA ILE A 18 -36.24 -7.90 51.84
C ILE A 18 -35.20 -7.40 50.81
N PRO A 19 -33.89 -7.46 51.11
CA PRO A 19 -32.86 -6.79 50.32
C PRO A 19 -32.78 -7.37 48.91
N VAL A 20 -32.81 -6.48 47.91
CA VAL A 20 -32.48 -6.79 46.52
C VAL A 20 -31.00 -7.13 46.47
N ALA A 21 -30.68 -8.41 46.43
CA ALA A 21 -29.41 -8.86 45.89
C ALA A 21 -29.37 -8.39 44.43
N ALA A 22 -28.54 -7.38 44.17
CA ALA A 22 -28.23 -6.96 42.82
C ALA A 22 -27.54 -8.14 42.13
N ILE A 23 -28.33 -8.90 41.36
CA ILE A 23 -27.80 -9.73 40.30
C ILE A 23 -27.23 -8.73 39.30
N VAL A 24 -25.94 -8.44 39.44
CA VAL A 24 -25.15 -7.82 38.39
C VAL A 24 -25.16 -8.83 37.26
N ALA A 25 -26.17 -8.74 36.41
CA ALA A 25 -26.13 -9.33 35.09
C ALA A 25 -24.95 -8.65 34.41
N CYS A 26 -23.82 -9.37 34.33
CA CYS A 26 -22.73 -9.03 33.44
C CYS A 26 -23.35 -8.71 32.09
N SER A 27 -23.36 -7.42 31.75
CA SER A 27 -23.64 -7.01 30.38
C SER A 27 -22.63 -7.74 29.51
N PRO A 28 -23.04 -8.39 28.43
CA PRO A 28 -22.08 -8.99 27.52
C PRO A 28 -21.20 -7.86 27.02
N THR A 29 -19.91 -7.91 27.38
CA THR A 29 -18.86 -7.06 26.85
C THR A 29 -19.02 -7.05 25.33
N GLU A 30 -19.14 -5.87 24.73
CA GLU A 30 -19.05 -5.70 23.29
C GLU A 30 -17.74 -6.38 22.84
N GLN A 31 -17.85 -7.60 22.33
CA GLN A 31 -16.79 -8.22 21.58
C GLN A 31 -16.56 -7.30 20.40
N ASN A 32 -15.45 -6.57 20.43
CA ASN A 32 -14.96 -5.70 19.39
C ASN A 32 -15.03 -6.47 18.06
N LYS A 33 -16.13 -6.29 17.31
CA LYS A 33 -16.42 -7.11 16.13
C LYS A 33 -15.32 -6.82 15.11
N ARG A 34 -14.54 -7.84 14.81
CA ARG A 34 -13.48 -7.80 13.82
C ARG A 34 -14.02 -7.27 12.48
N LYS A 35 -13.59 -6.09 12.06
CA LYS A 35 -13.91 -5.57 10.72
C LYS A 35 -13.05 -6.30 9.69
N THR A 36 -13.70 -7.00 8.77
CA THR A 36 -13.06 -7.66 7.62
C THR A 36 -13.59 -7.05 6.32
N ASN A 37 -12.98 -7.41 5.19
CA ASN A 37 -13.41 -6.94 3.87
C ASN A 37 -14.87 -7.32 3.52
N GLN A 38 -15.49 -8.25 4.25
CA GLN A 38 -16.89 -8.63 4.08
C GLN A 38 -17.87 -7.53 4.50
N THR A 39 -17.41 -6.53 5.25
CA THR A 39 -18.23 -5.41 5.76
C THR A 39 -18.24 -4.19 4.83
N ILE A 40 -17.46 -4.21 3.75
CA ILE A 40 -17.31 -3.10 2.80
C ILE A 40 -18.44 -3.14 1.77
N ASP A 41 -19.01 -1.98 1.43
CA ASP A 41 -19.92 -1.83 0.30
C ASP A 41 -19.12 -1.62 -1.00
N PHE A 42 -19.00 -2.69 -1.80
CA PHE A 42 -18.26 -2.64 -3.06
C PHE A 42 -19.01 -1.94 -4.20
N THR A 43 -20.27 -1.52 -4.00
CA THR A 43 -20.97 -0.70 -5.00
C THR A 43 -20.37 0.71 -5.10
N GLU A 44 -19.80 1.21 -4.01
CA GLU A 44 -18.99 2.45 -3.98
C GLU A 44 -17.64 2.29 -4.71
N HIS A 45 -17.29 1.05 -5.05
CA HIS A 45 -16.02 0.67 -5.67
C HIS A 45 -16.19 0.08 -7.08
N GLY A 46 -17.30 0.40 -7.76
CA GLY A 46 -17.50 0.10 -9.18
C GLY A 46 -18.21 -1.22 -9.47
N ILE A 47 -18.76 -1.90 -8.45
CA ILE A 47 -19.66 -3.04 -8.65
C ILE A 47 -21.08 -2.54 -8.86
N ALA A 48 -21.78 -3.05 -9.87
CA ALA A 48 -23.16 -2.65 -10.12
C ALA A 48 -24.06 -3.07 -8.95
N LYS A 49 -25.01 -2.18 -8.59
CA LYS A 49 -26.01 -2.50 -7.58
C LYS A 49 -26.97 -3.56 -8.10
N HIS A 50 -27.02 -4.71 -7.45
CA HIS A 50 -27.93 -5.81 -7.78
C HIS A 50 -29.10 -5.84 -6.78
N THR A 51 -30.32 -5.96 -7.27
CA THR A 51 -31.54 -5.98 -6.43
C THR A 51 -31.98 -7.39 -6.04
N GLY A 52 -31.43 -8.42 -6.67
CA GLY A 52 -31.69 -9.83 -6.35
C GLY A 52 -30.71 -10.40 -5.32
N SER A 53 -30.85 -11.70 -5.06
CA SER A 53 -29.90 -12.43 -4.21
C SER A 53 -28.56 -12.60 -4.92
N VAL A 54 -27.48 -12.11 -4.30
CA VAL A 54 -26.12 -12.32 -4.80
C VAL A 54 -25.70 -13.77 -4.59
N LYS A 55 -25.35 -14.48 -5.67
CA LYS A 55 -24.80 -15.83 -5.58
C LYS A 55 -23.39 -15.78 -4.99
N THR A 56 -23.20 -16.45 -3.86
CA THR A 56 -21.89 -16.54 -3.20
C THR A 56 -21.25 -17.89 -3.49
N ARG A 57 -19.98 -17.86 -3.92
CA ARG A 57 -19.14 -19.04 -4.16
C ARG A 57 -18.01 -19.03 -3.14
N GLU A 58 -17.68 -20.19 -2.58
CA GLU A 58 -16.74 -20.27 -1.46
C GLU A 58 -15.43 -20.94 -1.82
N LEU A 59 -14.31 -20.32 -1.44
CA LEU A 59 -12.98 -20.91 -1.43
C LEU A 59 -12.83 -21.70 -0.11
N LEU A 60 -12.95 -23.02 -0.23
CA LEU A 60 -12.95 -23.93 0.93
C LEU A 60 -11.56 -24.10 1.56
N PHE A 61 -10.51 -23.96 0.75
CA PHE A 61 -9.13 -24.11 1.20
C PHE A 61 -8.51 -22.77 1.65
N PRO A 62 -7.52 -22.81 2.54
CA PRO A 62 -6.72 -21.63 2.91
C PRO A 62 -6.09 -20.93 1.70
N ALA A 63 -5.67 -19.69 1.91
CA ALA A 63 -4.88 -18.91 0.97
C ALA A 63 -3.66 -19.72 0.47
N ALA A 64 -3.59 -19.97 -0.85
CA ALA A 64 -2.46 -20.61 -1.50
C ALA A 64 -1.28 -19.63 -1.65
N LYS A 65 -0.67 -19.25 -0.52
CA LYS A 65 0.36 -18.18 -0.40
C LYS A 65 1.59 -18.38 -1.31
N ASN A 66 1.94 -19.62 -1.61
CA ASN A 66 3.12 -19.93 -2.43
C ASN A 66 2.89 -19.68 -3.93
N GLU A 67 1.64 -19.79 -4.36
CA GLU A 67 1.19 -19.62 -5.75
C GLU A 67 0.77 -18.17 -6.03
N ASN A 68 0.30 -17.48 -5.00
CA ASN A 68 -0.25 -16.12 -5.08
C ASN A 68 0.62 -15.17 -4.27
N LYS A 69 1.58 -14.53 -4.94
CA LYS A 69 2.62 -13.69 -4.34
C LYS A 69 3.08 -12.59 -5.30
N LEU A 70 3.91 -11.67 -4.80
CA LEU A 70 4.61 -10.73 -5.66
C LEU A 70 5.62 -11.48 -6.54
N ASP A 71 5.71 -11.08 -7.80
CA ASP A 71 6.83 -11.47 -8.66
C ASP A 71 8.05 -10.56 -8.45
N ALA A 72 9.14 -10.81 -9.19
CA ALA A 72 10.36 -10.00 -9.10
C ALA A 72 10.17 -8.52 -9.53
N ASN A 73 9.10 -8.21 -10.26
CA ASN A 73 8.73 -6.85 -10.64
C ASN A 73 7.83 -6.17 -9.58
N GLY A 74 7.43 -6.91 -8.56
CA GLY A 74 6.49 -6.51 -7.53
C GLY A 74 5.03 -6.55 -7.99
N ILE A 75 4.69 -7.27 -9.06
CA ILE A 75 3.30 -7.46 -9.47
C ILE A 75 2.73 -8.60 -8.64
N PHE A 76 1.66 -8.34 -7.88
CA PHE A 76 0.97 -9.40 -7.17
C PHE A 76 0.06 -10.14 -8.14
N ASN A 77 0.30 -11.43 -8.29
CA ASN A 77 -0.52 -12.30 -9.14
C ASN A 77 -1.40 -13.15 -8.22
N ILE A 78 -2.71 -13.11 -8.44
CA ILE A 78 -3.64 -14.03 -7.77
C ILE A 78 -4.41 -14.83 -8.82
N GLY A 79 -4.44 -16.15 -8.65
CA GLY A 79 -5.14 -17.11 -9.48
C GLY A 79 -6.09 -17.95 -8.64
N LEU A 80 -7.34 -18.04 -9.05
CA LEU A 80 -8.31 -18.95 -8.44
C LEU A 80 -8.50 -20.18 -9.34
N HIS A 81 -8.31 -21.35 -8.74
CA HIS A 81 -8.42 -22.65 -9.42
C HIS A 81 -9.68 -23.40 -8.97
N HIS A 82 -10.13 -24.34 -9.81
CA HIS A 82 -11.14 -25.36 -9.50
C HIS A 82 -12.60 -24.87 -9.32
N SER A 83 -13.39 -25.64 -8.57
CA SER A 83 -14.85 -25.56 -8.42
C SER A 83 -15.40 -24.14 -8.17
N PRO A 84 -14.78 -23.26 -7.35
CA PRO A 84 -15.35 -21.94 -7.07
C PRO A 84 -15.40 -21.01 -8.28
N VAL A 85 -14.58 -21.26 -9.29
CA VAL A 85 -14.57 -20.51 -10.55
C VAL A 85 -15.17 -21.29 -11.70
N GLU A 86 -15.58 -22.55 -11.51
CA GLU A 86 -16.18 -23.35 -12.57
C GLU A 86 -17.49 -22.72 -13.10
N GLY A 87 -17.56 -22.58 -14.42
CA GLY A 87 -18.68 -21.97 -15.13
C GLY A 87 -18.88 -20.47 -14.89
N VAL A 88 -17.89 -19.75 -14.31
CA VAL A 88 -17.94 -18.28 -14.24
C VAL A 88 -17.68 -17.67 -15.61
N GLN A 89 -18.36 -16.56 -15.91
CA GLN A 89 -18.25 -15.84 -17.17
C GLN A 89 -18.29 -14.33 -16.93
N GLY A 90 -17.87 -13.55 -17.92
CA GLY A 90 -17.95 -12.09 -17.90
C GLY A 90 -16.81 -11.42 -17.14
N GLU A 91 -16.96 -10.13 -16.84
CA GLU A 91 -15.93 -9.35 -16.15
C GLU A 91 -15.99 -9.54 -14.63
N TRP A 92 -14.82 -9.75 -14.03
CA TRP A 92 -14.64 -9.93 -12.59
C TRP A 92 -13.59 -8.97 -12.03
N VAL A 93 -13.86 -8.45 -10.85
CA VAL A 93 -13.00 -7.52 -10.12
C VAL A 93 -12.53 -8.19 -8.83
N ALA A 94 -11.21 -8.25 -8.63
CA ALA A 94 -10.59 -8.63 -7.37
C ALA A 94 -10.31 -7.36 -6.56
N PHE A 95 -10.77 -7.34 -5.31
CA PHE A 95 -10.47 -6.29 -4.35
C PHE A 95 -9.50 -6.83 -3.31
N ALA A 96 -8.32 -6.22 -3.21
CA ALA A 96 -7.37 -6.47 -2.15
C ALA A 96 -7.49 -5.38 -1.09
N THR A 97 -7.63 -5.77 0.17
CA THR A 97 -7.72 -4.85 1.30
C THR A 97 -6.64 -5.14 2.31
N GLU A 98 -5.96 -4.10 2.78
CA GLU A 98 -4.87 -4.25 3.74
C GLU A 98 -5.36 -4.71 5.11
N VAL A 99 -4.62 -5.65 5.71
CA VAL A 99 -4.89 -6.20 7.04
C VAL A 99 -3.67 -6.14 7.94
N LYS A 100 -3.90 -6.24 9.26
CA LYS A 100 -2.87 -6.00 10.27
C LYS A 100 -1.67 -6.94 10.17
N SER A 101 -1.90 -8.23 9.94
CA SER A 101 -0.81 -9.22 9.88
C SER A 101 -1.24 -10.53 9.22
N GLU A 102 -0.28 -11.42 9.01
CA GLU A 102 -0.52 -12.78 8.50
C GLU A 102 -1.48 -13.61 9.36
N THR A 103 -1.55 -13.33 10.66
CA THR A 103 -2.43 -14.03 11.61
C THR A 103 -3.62 -13.16 12.03
N ASP A 104 -3.72 -11.93 11.52
CA ASP A 104 -4.80 -11.01 11.81
C ASP A 104 -5.34 -10.31 10.54
N ASN A 105 -6.41 -10.86 9.95
CA ASN A 105 -7.18 -10.30 8.85
C ASN A 105 -8.09 -9.10 9.20
N THR A 106 -7.94 -8.50 10.39
CA THR A 106 -8.62 -7.24 10.70
C THR A 106 -8.11 -6.14 9.77
N LEU A 107 -9.02 -5.36 9.18
CA LEU A 107 -8.67 -4.25 8.30
C LEU A 107 -7.80 -3.21 9.02
N VAL A 108 -6.83 -2.66 8.30
CA VAL A 108 -6.07 -1.47 8.71
C VAL A 108 -6.90 -0.23 8.41
N GLU A 109 -6.92 0.73 9.34
CA GLU A 109 -7.60 2.03 9.15
C GLU A 109 -6.55 3.12 8.84
N PRO A 110 -6.79 4.01 7.85
CA PRO A 110 -7.94 4.01 6.95
C PRO A 110 -7.92 2.82 5.99
N VAL A 111 -9.10 2.32 5.63
CA VAL A 111 -9.23 1.19 4.70
C VAL A 111 -8.68 1.56 3.32
N VAL A 112 -7.60 0.90 2.91
CA VAL A 112 -7.02 1.01 1.56
C VAL A 112 -7.50 -0.17 0.72
N ILE A 113 -8.11 0.13 -0.42
CA ILE A 113 -8.62 -0.87 -1.37
C ILE A 113 -7.85 -0.76 -2.68
N LYS A 114 -7.35 -1.89 -3.16
CA LYS A 114 -6.68 -2.05 -4.45
C LYS A 114 -7.50 -2.95 -5.34
N GLN A 115 -7.54 -2.68 -6.63
CA GLN A 115 -8.42 -3.36 -7.58
C GLN A 115 -7.64 -3.94 -8.76
N ALA A 116 -8.05 -5.12 -9.21
CA ALA A 116 -7.61 -5.68 -10.47
C ALA A 116 -8.80 -6.31 -11.18
N THR A 117 -8.83 -6.24 -12.51
CA THR A 117 -9.91 -6.80 -13.32
C THR A 117 -9.44 -7.97 -14.17
N THR A 118 -10.35 -8.88 -14.49
CA THR A 118 -10.13 -9.98 -15.42
C THR A 118 -11.45 -10.32 -16.11
N THR A 119 -11.38 -11.03 -17.24
CA THR A 119 -12.57 -11.48 -17.96
C THR A 119 -12.55 -12.99 -18.01
N ALA A 120 -13.56 -13.62 -17.41
CA ALA A 120 -13.74 -15.06 -17.45
C ALA A 120 -14.38 -15.47 -18.79
N THR A 121 -13.67 -16.29 -19.55
CA THR A 121 -14.20 -16.96 -20.74
C THR A 121 -14.36 -18.46 -20.46
N ASN A 122 -15.23 -19.11 -21.23
CA ASN A 122 -15.57 -20.50 -20.97
C ASN A 122 -14.35 -21.41 -21.20
N GLY A 123 -13.82 -22.02 -20.13
CA GLY A 123 -12.69 -22.95 -20.18
C GLY A 123 -11.32 -22.38 -19.80
N GLU A 124 -11.19 -21.07 -19.56
CA GLU A 124 -9.94 -20.49 -19.09
C GLU A 124 -9.82 -20.57 -17.56
N PHE A 125 -9.11 -21.59 -17.09
CA PHE A 125 -8.70 -21.71 -15.68
C PHE A 125 -7.18 -21.79 -15.54
N PRO A 126 -6.61 -21.18 -14.49
CA PRO A 126 -7.29 -20.40 -13.43
C PRO A 126 -7.75 -19.02 -13.90
N LEU A 127 -8.73 -18.46 -13.19
CA LEU A 127 -9.08 -17.05 -13.33
C LEU A 127 -8.00 -16.22 -12.63
N ARG A 128 -7.31 -15.34 -13.37
CA ARG A 128 -6.12 -14.62 -12.88
C ARG A 128 -6.32 -13.11 -12.86
N TRP A 129 -5.78 -12.48 -11.83
CA TRP A 129 -5.69 -11.02 -11.69
C TRP A 129 -4.24 -10.60 -11.43
N LYS A 130 -3.90 -9.42 -11.92
CA LYS A 130 -2.60 -8.76 -11.71
C LYS A 130 -2.80 -7.40 -11.08
N PHE A 131 -2.15 -7.17 -9.95
CA PHE A 131 -2.18 -5.89 -9.26
C PHE A 131 -0.93 -5.08 -9.63
N GLU A 132 -1.14 -4.07 -10.48
CA GLU A 132 -0.10 -3.24 -11.08
C GLU A 132 -0.49 -1.75 -11.09
N GLY A 133 0.44 -0.88 -11.49
CA GLY A 133 0.23 0.57 -11.53
C GLY A 133 -0.16 1.16 -10.17
N GLU A 134 -1.18 2.01 -10.14
CA GLU A 134 -1.73 2.58 -8.89
C GLU A 134 -2.36 1.54 -7.96
N ASN A 135 -2.72 0.37 -8.51
CA ASN A 135 -3.33 -0.74 -7.79
C ASN A 135 -2.31 -1.77 -7.28
N LYS A 136 -1.01 -1.52 -7.46
CA LYS A 136 0.06 -2.40 -6.97
C LYS A 136 -0.03 -2.63 -5.46
N LEU A 137 0.17 -3.89 -5.05
CA LEU A 137 0.26 -4.24 -3.63
C LEU A 137 1.67 -3.92 -3.11
N GLN A 138 1.73 -3.38 -1.90
CA GLN A 138 2.99 -2.95 -1.29
C GLN A 138 3.74 -4.11 -0.65
N ASP A 139 5.04 -4.20 -0.94
CA ASP A 139 5.95 -5.18 -0.33
C ASP A 139 5.96 -5.06 1.20
N GLY A 140 6.00 -6.20 1.89
CA GLY A 140 5.96 -6.32 3.34
C GLY A 140 4.57 -6.18 3.97
N ARG A 141 3.52 -5.83 3.20
CA ARG A 141 2.14 -5.72 3.71
C ARG A 141 1.35 -7.01 3.55
N PHE A 142 0.20 -7.07 4.24
CA PHE A 142 -0.70 -8.23 4.23
C PHE A 142 -2.05 -7.82 3.68
N TYR A 143 -2.65 -8.68 2.86
CA TYR A 143 -3.93 -8.41 2.21
C TYR A 143 -4.87 -9.61 2.32
N THR A 144 -6.17 -9.34 2.41
CA THR A 144 -7.23 -10.31 2.12
C THR A 144 -7.96 -9.90 0.85
N PHE A 145 -8.60 -10.86 0.18
CA PHE A 145 -9.24 -10.67 -1.13
C PHE A 145 -10.73 -11.03 -1.10
N ILE A 146 -11.49 -10.29 -1.88
CA ILE A 146 -12.86 -10.64 -2.27
C ILE A 146 -13.01 -10.38 -3.77
N PHE A 147 -13.73 -11.25 -4.45
CA PHE A 147 -13.88 -11.20 -5.90
C PHE A 147 -15.36 -11.01 -6.22
N TRP A 148 -15.67 -10.03 -7.05
CA TRP A 148 -17.02 -9.75 -7.49
C TRP A 148 -17.11 -9.85 -9.00
N LYS A 149 -18.21 -10.41 -9.48
CA LYS A 149 -18.61 -10.18 -10.86
C LYS A 149 -19.05 -8.73 -10.99
N LYS A 150 -18.63 -8.05 -12.05
CA LYS A 150 -18.80 -6.61 -12.21
C LYS A 150 -20.27 -6.16 -12.24
N ASP A 151 -21.16 -7.04 -12.68
CA ASP A 151 -22.62 -6.84 -12.68
C ASP A 151 -23.29 -6.98 -11.30
N GLY A 152 -22.52 -7.31 -10.25
CA GLY A 152 -23.00 -7.46 -8.87
C GLY A 152 -23.79 -8.74 -8.59
N THR A 153 -23.93 -9.64 -9.57
CA THR A 153 -24.78 -10.83 -9.42
C THR A 153 -24.10 -11.97 -8.65
N GLU A 154 -22.76 -12.01 -8.67
CA GLU A 154 -21.97 -13.08 -8.07
C GLU A 154 -20.77 -12.54 -7.30
N LYS A 155 -20.39 -13.24 -6.23
CA LYS A 155 -19.12 -13.03 -5.53
C LYS A 155 -18.44 -14.34 -5.16
N ILE A 156 -17.12 -14.31 -5.08
CA ILE A 156 -16.29 -15.41 -4.55
C ILE A 156 -15.60 -14.90 -3.29
N VAL A 157 -15.70 -15.66 -2.21
CA VAL A 157 -15.14 -15.35 -0.88
C VAL A 157 -14.46 -16.57 -0.29
N PHE A 158 -13.54 -16.38 0.65
CA PHE A 158 -13.07 -17.48 1.49
C PHE A 158 -14.18 -17.99 2.40
N SER A 159 -14.15 -19.28 2.75
CA SER A 159 -15.11 -19.85 3.69
C SER A 159 -15.08 -19.10 5.04
N PRO A 160 -16.21 -19.03 5.77
CA PRO A 160 -16.28 -18.37 7.08
C PRO A 160 -15.22 -18.87 8.07
N ASP A 161 -14.89 -20.17 8.04
CA ASP A 161 -13.84 -20.75 8.88
C ASP A 161 -12.45 -20.24 8.52
N ASN A 162 -12.14 -20.08 7.23
CA ASN A 162 -10.88 -19.51 6.81
C ASN A 162 -10.78 -18.04 7.23
N ILE A 163 -11.84 -17.25 7.06
CA ILE A 163 -11.88 -15.83 7.47
C ILE A 163 -11.76 -15.69 8.98
N LYS A 164 -12.51 -16.48 9.76
CA LYS A 164 -12.48 -16.42 11.22
C LYS A 164 -11.09 -16.70 11.78
N ASN A 165 -10.37 -17.63 11.16
CA ASN A 165 -9.03 -18.05 11.58
C ASN A 165 -7.88 -17.37 10.82
N SER A 166 -8.15 -16.27 10.09
CA SER A 166 -7.15 -15.51 9.30
C SER A 166 -6.39 -16.35 8.27
N LYS A 167 -6.99 -17.45 7.78
CA LYS A 167 -6.39 -18.32 6.76
C LYS A 167 -6.58 -17.80 5.34
N ASP A 168 -7.22 -16.65 5.19
CA ASP A 168 -7.48 -15.92 3.95
C ASP A 168 -6.49 -14.77 3.68
N VAL A 169 -5.43 -14.66 4.50
CA VAL A 169 -4.43 -13.59 4.39
C VAL A 169 -3.27 -14.00 3.48
N PHE A 170 -2.88 -13.09 2.58
CA PHE A 170 -1.72 -13.23 1.71
C PHE A 170 -0.65 -12.18 2.07
N PRO A 171 0.61 -12.59 2.26
CA PRO A 171 1.72 -11.66 2.35
C PRO A 171 2.09 -11.16 0.93
N ALA A 172 2.10 -9.85 0.74
CA ALA A 172 2.73 -9.24 -0.42
C ALA A 172 4.23 -9.13 -0.13
N LYS A 173 4.98 -10.21 -0.38
CA LYS A 173 6.44 -10.26 -0.19
C LYS A 173 7.11 -10.53 -1.52
N LEU A 174 8.11 -9.71 -1.87
CA LEU A 174 8.97 -10.00 -3.01
C LEU A 174 9.67 -11.36 -2.82
N PRO A 175 9.94 -12.10 -3.92
CA PRO A 175 10.66 -13.36 -3.82
C PRO A 175 12.03 -13.18 -3.15
N GLU A 176 12.42 -14.10 -2.27
CA GLU A 176 13.74 -14.07 -1.64
C GLU A 176 14.86 -13.97 -2.68
N GLY A 177 15.82 -13.07 -2.46
CA GLY A 177 16.89 -12.77 -3.42
C GLY A 177 16.52 -11.73 -4.48
N THR A 178 15.27 -11.25 -4.54
CA THR A 178 14.90 -10.11 -5.40
C THR A 178 15.52 -8.83 -4.81
N VAL A 179 16.63 -8.38 -5.40
CA VAL A 179 17.19 -7.06 -5.08
C VAL A 179 16.36 -6.01 -5.79
N ARG A 180 15.53 -5.27 -5.03
CA ARG A 180 14.84 -4.10 -5.58
C ARG A 180 15.90 -3.13 -6.11
N LYS A 181 16.01 -3.02 -7.43
CA LYS A 181 16.91 -2.06 -8.07
C LYS A 181 16.40 -0.67 -7.71
N THR A 182 17.16 0.02 -6.88
CA THR A 182 16.95 1.42 -6.48
C THR A 182 18.19 2.21 -6.87
N ASN A 183 18.18 3.52 -6.69
CA ASN A 183 19.41 4.30 -6.92
C ASN A 183 20.59 3.85 -6.05
N GLN A 184 20.36 3.14 -4.93
CA GLN A 184 21.42 2.59 -4.07
C GLN A 184 22.22 1.46 -4.74
N THR A 185 21.67 0.80 -5.76
CA THR A 185 22.34 -0.32 -6.45
C THR A 185 23.19 0.14 -7.63
N ILE A 186 23.25 1.43 -7.92
CA ILE A 186 24.00 2.00 -9.05
C ILE A 186 25.45 2.25 -8.66
N ASP A 187 26.37 1.86 -9.53
CA ASP A 187 27.79 2.22 -9.42
C ASP A 187 28.03 3.62 -9.98
N PHE A 188 27.97 4.63 -9.11
CA PHE A 188 28.17 6.03 -9.49
C PHE A 188 29.61 6.39 -9.85
N THR A 189 30.59 5.48 -9.68
CA THR A 189 31.95 5.74 -10.19
C THR A 189 31.99 5.80 -11.72
N LYS A 190 31.04 5.14 -12.38
CA LYS A 190 30.80 5.24 -13.83
C LYS A 190 30.13 6.56 -14.24
N HIS A 191 29.70 7.36 -13.26
CA HIS A 191 28.95 8.61 -13.43
C HIS A 191 29.68 9.81 -12.82
N GLY A 192 31.03 9.77 -12.80
CA GLY A 192 31.85 10.94 -12.44
C GLY A 192 32.16 11.09 -10.95
N ILE A 193 31.81 10.12 -10.10
CA ILE A 193 32.28 10.06 -8.71
C ILE A 193 33.63 9.36 -8.64
N ALA A 194 34.59 9.96 -7.95
CA ALA A 194 35.91 9.34 -7.78
C ALA A 194 35.79 8.02 -6.99
N LYS A 195 36.56 7.02 -7.40
CA LYS A 195 36.61 5.75 -6.68
C LYS A 195 37.34 5.97 -5.34
N HIS A 196 36.64 5.72 -4.24
CA HIS A 196 37.21 5.75 -2.90
C HIS A 196 37.51 4.34 -2.41
N THR A 197 38.66 4.13 -1.78
CA THR A 197 39.11 2.81 -1.28
C THR A 197 38.84 2.59 0.21
N GLY A 198 38.52 3.65 0.95
CA GLY A 198 38.13 3.58 2.36
C GLY A 198 36.62 3.42 2.56
N SER A 199 36.20 3.47 3.82
CA SER A 199 34.78 3.48 4.18
C SER A 199 34.11 4.80 3.76
N VAL A 200 33.06 4.71 2.94
CA VAL A 200 32.26 5.88 2.56
C VAL A 200 31.38 6.31 3.73
N LYS A 201 31.53 7.55 4.16
CA LYS A 201 30.66 8.13 5.18
C LYS A 201 29.25 8.32 4.61
N THR A 202 28.23 7.76 5.27
CA THR A 202 26.84 7.86 4.84
C THR A 202 26.06 8.75 5.81
N ARG A 203 25.33 9.72 5.27
CA ARG A 203 24.39 10.56 6.01
C ARG A 203 22.96 10.24 5.59
N GLU A 204 22.05 10.16 6.54
CA GLU A 204 20.66 9.77 6.27
C GLU A 204 19.69 10.94 6.38
N LEU A 205 18.83 11.09 5.38
CA LEU A 205 17.66 11.95 5.39
C LEU A 205 16.51 11.16 6.02
N LEU A 206 16.17 11.52 7.27
CA LEU A 206 15.18 10.81 8.08
C LEU A 206 13.74 11.11 7.65
N PHE A 207 13.51 12.27 7.03
CA PHE A 207 12.19 12.67 6.58
C PHE A 207 11.92 12.25 5.13
N PRO A 208 10.65 12.02 4.76
CA PRO A 208 10.24 11.78 3.37
C PRO A 208 10.69 12.88 2.41
N ALA A 209 10.67 12.57 1.12
CA ALA A 209 10.83 13.52 0.03
C ALA A 209 9.85 14.69 0.20
N ASP A 210 10.40 15.90 0.34
CA ASP A 210 9.60 17.12 0.41
C ASP A 210 9.01 17.42 -0.98
N LYS A 211 7.70 17.24 -1.10
CA LYS A 211 6.91 17.40 -2.33
C LYS A 211 6.81 18.86 -2.79
N SER A 212 7.34 19.81 -2.01
CA SER A 212 7.53 21.19 -2.46
C SER A 212 8.61 21.30 -3.56
N ASN A 213 9.56 20.36 -3.62
CA ASN A 213 10.57 20.28 -4.68
C ASN A 213 9.89 19.76 -5.96
N LYS A 214 9.72 20.66 -6.93
CA LYS A 214 9.04 20.42 -8.20
C LYS A 214 9.71 21.21 -9.32
N LEU A 215 9.25 20.99 -10.56
CA LEU A 215 9.66 21.82 -11.69
C LEU A 215 9.14 23.26 -11.48
N ASP A 216 9.99 24.25 -11.73
CA ASP A 216 9.54 25.63 -11.82
C ASP A 216 8.83 25.92 -13.15
N ALA A 217 8.33 27.14 -13.36
CA ALA A 217 7.64 27.55 -14.58
C ALA A 217 8.52 27.46 -15.86
N LYS A 218 9.85 27.36 -15.72
CA LYS A 218 10.79 27.15 -16.83
C LYS A 218 11.12 25.65 -17.01
N GLY A 219 10.56 24.80 -16.17
CA GLY A 219 10.81 23.37 -16.11
C GLY A 219 12.14 23.01 -15.44
N ILE A 220 12.75 23.90 -14.67
CA ILE A 220 13.98 23.59 -13.93
C ILE A 220 13.58 22.92 -12.62
N PHE A 221 14.09 21.70 -12.37
CA PHE A 221 13.89 21.05 -11.08
C PHE A 221 14.93 21.55 -10.10
N ASN A 222 14.47 22.21 -9.03
CA ASN A 222 15.32 22.65 -7.94
C ASN A 222 15.13 21.70 -6.77
N ILE A 223 16.22 21.10 -6.28
CA ILE A 223 16.18 20.31 -5.05
C ILE A 223 17.06 20.97 -4.00
N GLY A 224 16.46 21.23 -2.84
CA GLY A 224 17.14 21.73 -1.66
C GLY A 224 17.10 20.72 -0.54
N LEU A 225 18.24 20.41 0.07
CA LEU A 225 18.29 19.61 1.29
C LEU A 225 18.34 20.53 2.51
N HIS A 226 17.24 20.55 3.25
CA HIS A 226 17.01 21.43 4.39
C HIS A 226 17.06 20.66 5.72
N LEU A 227 18.17 20.03 6.12
CA LEU A 227 18.24 19.30 7.40
C LEU A 227 19.64 19.23 8.03
N ALA A 228 19.71 18.86 9.32
CA ALA A 228 20.94 18.57 10.06
C ALA A 228 21.96 17.66 9.34
N PRO A 229 21.58 16.65 8.53
CA PRO A 229 22.53 15.84 7.78
C PRO A 229 23.41 16.63 6.82
N VAL A 230 22.99 17.78 6.30
CA VAL A 230 23.86 18.60 5.44
C VAL A 230 24.67 19.65 6.22
N GLN A 231 24.54 19.71 7.55
CA GLN A 231 25.36 20.62 8.35
C GLN A 231 26.85 20.21 8.31
N GLY A 232 27.71 21.18 8.02
CA GLY A 232 29.16 21.00 7.96
C GLY A 232 29.64 20.19 6.75
N VAL A 233 28.81 20.00 5.72
CA VAL A 233 29.28 19.45 4.44
C VAL A 233 30.08 20.51 3.69
N GLN A 234 31.12 20.10 2.99
CA GLN A 234 32.01 20.99 2.25
C GLN A 234 32.43 20.35 0.92
N GLY A 235 32.92 21.18 -0.01
CA GLY A 235 33.48 20.74 -1.29
C GLY A 235 32.42 20.53 -2.37
N GLU A 236 32.80 19.87 -3.47
CA GLU A 236 31.90 19.64 -4.60
C GLU A 236 31.00 18.42 -4.37
N TRP A 237 29.70 18.59 -4.62
CA TRP A 237 28.67 17.56 -4.49
C TRP A 237 27.88 17.40 -5.78
N VAL A 238 27.56 16.15 -6.09
CA VAL A 238 26.77 15.76 -7.26
C VAL A 238 25.46 15.13 -6.77
N ALA A 239 24.33 15.68 -7.21
CA ALA A 239 23.03 15.06 -7.07
C ALA A 239 22.74 14.21 -8.31
N PHE A 240 22.38 12.94 -8.11
CA PHE A 240 21.90 12.06 -9.16
C PHE A 240 20.40 11.86 -9.00
N ALA A 241 19.64 12.31 -10.00
CA ALA A 241 18.23 11.99 -10.14
C ALA A 241 18.10 10.75 -11.03
N THR A 242 17.51 9.68 -10.50
CA THR A 242 17.27 8.45 -11.27
C THR A 242 15.77 8.25 -11.46
N GLU A 243 15.34 8.00 -12.70
CA GLU A 243 13.93 7.79 -13.02
C GLU A 243 13.41 6.49 -12.39
N VAL A 244 12.22 6.56 -11.80
CA VAL A 244 11.54 5.44 -11.14
C VAL A 244 10.12 5.26 -11.69
N LYS A 245 9.55 4.08 -11.44
CA LYS A 245 8.28 3.67 -12.05
C LYS A 245 7.11 4.59 -11.72
N SER A 246 6.95 5.00 -10.46
CA SER A 246 5.84 5.86 -10.05
C SER A 246 6.09 6.54 -8.69
N GLU A 247 5.19 7.44 -8.28
CA GLU A 247 5.22 8.08 -6.95
C GLU A 247 5.21 7.08 -5.79
N THR A 248 4.61 5.91 -5.97
CA THR A 248 4.51 4.87 -4.94
C THR A 248 5.41 3.67 -5.22
N ASP A 249 6.30 3.76 -6.20
CA ASP A 249 7.25 2.71 -6.56
C ASP A 249 8.59 3.30 -7.01
N ASN A 250 9.54 3.38 -6.07
CA ASN A 250 10.91 3.84 -6.31
C ASN A 250 11.83 2.81 -6.99
N THR A 251 11.27 1.74 -7.56
CA THR A 251 12.05 0.83 -8.40
C THR A 251 12.47 1.54 -9.69
N LEU A 252 13.72 1.36 -10.10
CA LEU A 252 14.25 1.97 -11.32
C LEU A 252 13.45 1.54 -12.56
N VAL A 253 13.30 2.47 -13.50
CA VAL A 253 12.86 2.14 -14.87
C VAL A 253 14.01 1.49 -15.64
N GLU A 254 13.67 0.65 -16.63
CA GLU A 254 14.64 0.02 -17.53
C GLU A 254 14.39 0.48 -18.97
N PRO A 255 15.40 0.97 -19.71
CA PRO A 255 16.79 1.16 -19.27
C PRO A 255 16.91 2.26 -18.20
N VAL A 256 17.92 2.15 -17.33
CA VAL A 256 18.15 3.12 -16.24
C VAL A 256 18.47 4.51 -16.81
N VAL A 257 17.67 5.51 -16.43
CA VAL A 257 17.85 6.92 -16.80
C VAL A 257 18.38 7.71 -15.60
N ILE A 258 19.55 8.35 -15.76
CA ILE A 258 20.20 9.16 -14.71
C ILE A 258 20.43 10.57 -15.25
N LYS A 259 20.03 11.57 -14.47
CA LYS A 259 20.38 12.98 -14.65
C LYS A 259 21.25 13.43 -13.49
N GLN A 260 22.15 14.39 -13.73
CA GLN A 260 23.04 14.90 -12.70
C GLN A 260 23.04 16.42 -12.61
N ALA A 261 23.22 16.92 -11.39
CA ALA A 261 23.45 18.33 -11.12
C ALA A 261 24.57 18.46 -10.10
N THR A 262 25.37 19.51 -10.20
CA THR A 262 26.48 19.77 -9.27
C THR A 262 26.23 21.01 -8.43
N THR A 263 26.82 21.03 -7.25
CA THR A 263 26.87 22.20 -6.38
C THR A 263 28.16 22.18 -5.56
N THR A 264 28.52 23.31 -4.99
CA THR A 264 29.69 23.42 -4.11
C THR A 264 29.21 23.86 -2.74
N ALA A 265 29.45 23.03 -1.73
CA ALA A 265 29.13 23.33 -0.34
C ALA A 265 30.26 24.12 0.31
N THR A 266 29.92 25.28 0.87
CA THR A 266 30.77 25.99 1.83
C THR A 266 30.24 25.79 3.25
N SER A 267 31.01 26.14 4.29
CA SER A 267 30.60 25.95 5.70
C SER A 267 29.25 26.61 6.05
N ASP A 268 28.88 27.63 5.29
CA ASP A 268 27.73 28.49 5.55
C ASP A 268 26.57 28.26 4.57
N ASP A 269 26.78 27.44 3.52
CA ASP A 269 25.78 27.16 2.49
C ASP A 269 24.78 26.11 2.96
N PHE A 270 23.77 26.59 3.68
CA PHE A 270 22.57 25.83 4.01
C PHE A 270 21.32 26.61 3.60
N PRO A 271 20.35 26.00 2.90
CA PRO A 271 20.33 24.61 2.41
C PRO A 271 21.31 24.35 1.26
N LEU A 272 21.75 23.10 1.12
CA LEU A 272 22.51 22.69 -0.06
C LEU A 272 21.54 22.47 -1.23
N ARG A 273 21.80 23.11 -2.38
CA ARG A 273 20.87 23.19 -3.51
C ARG A 273 21.49 22.73 -4.81
N TRP A 274 20.69 22.04 -5.63
CA TRP A 274 21.03 21.62 -6.99
C TRP A 274 19.95 22.05 -7.97
N LYS A 275 20.37 22.31 -9.20
CA LYS A 275 19.49 22.68 -10.32
C LYS A 275 19.67 21.72 -11.48
N PHE A 276 18.58 21.10 -11.90
CA PHE A 276 18.55 20.20 -13.06
C PHE A 276 18.03 20.97 -14.27
N GLU A 277 18.96 21.37 -15.13
CA GLU A 277 18.72 22.19 -16.32
C GLU A 277 19.54 21.71 -17.52
N GLY A 278 19.33 22.32 -18.68
CA GLY A 278 19.99 21.92 -19.93
C GLY A 278 19.73 20.46 -20.30
N GLU A 279 20.78 19.74 -20.69
CA GLU A 279 20.71 18.29 -21.01
C GLU A 279 20.35 17.42 -19.79
N ASN A 280 20.53 17.95 -18.57
CA ASN A 280 20.21 17.27 -17.32
C ASN A 280 18.83 17.62 -16.76
N LYS A 281 17.99 18.34 -17.53
CA LYS A 281 16.62 18.66 -17.15
C LYS A 281 15.81 17.38 -16.87
N LEU A 282 15.01 17.41 -15.80
CA LEU A 282 14.06 16.34 -15.49
C LEU A 282 12.81 16.50 -16.37
N GLN A 283 12.20 15.38 -16.76
CA GLN A 283 11.06 15.39 -17.67
C GLN A 283 9.75 15.58 -16.90
N ASP A 284 8.87 16.42 -17.45
CA ASP A 284 7.53 16.63 -16.90
C ASP A 284 6.71 15.33 -16.92
N GLY A 285 5.93 15.10 -15.86
CA GLY A 285 5.11 13.91 -15.66
C GLY A 285 5.88 12.67 -15.18
N LYS A 286 7.21 12.73 -15.04
CA LYS A 286 8.04 11.61 -14.57
C LYS A 286 8.29 11.65 -13.06
N PHE A 287 8.83 10.54 -12.54
CA PHE A 287 9.14 10.38 -11.11
C PHE A 287 10.62 10.06 -10.93
N TYR A 288 11.25 10.64 -9.92
CA TYR A 288 12.67 10.50 -9.66
C TYR A 288 12.94 10.23 -8.17
N THR A 289 13.96 9.43 -7.88
CA THR A 289 14.60 9.38 -6.55
C THR A 289 16.00 9.99 -6.64
N PHE A 290 16.52 10.49 -5.51
CA PHE A 290 17.78 11.21 -5.45
C PHE A 290 18.79 10.53 -4.51
N ILE A 291 20.05 10.56 -4.94
CA ILE A 291 21.21 10.27 -4.10
C ILE A 291 22.25 11.36 -4.34
N PHE A 292 22.92 11.78 -3.27
CA PHE A 292 23.88 12.87 -3.32
C PHE A 292 25.25 12.33 -2.91
N TRP A 293 26.24 12.58 -3.74
CA TRP A 293 27.60 12.15 -3.50
C TRP A 293 28.52 13.35 -3.43
N LYS A 294 29.47 13.32 -2.50
CA LYS A 294 30.64 14.17 -2.60
C LYS A 294 31.47 13.67 -3.77
N LYS A 295 31.96 14.59 -4.61
CA LYS A 295 32.60 14.24 -5.90
C LYS A 295 33.86 13.39 -5.74
N ASP A 296 34.54 13.52 -4.60
CA ASP A 296 35.71 12.72 -4.22
C ASP A 296 35.37 11.27 -3.78
N GLY A 297 34.09 10.91 -3.72
CA GLY A 297 33.60 9.57 -3.36
C GLY A 297 33.70 9.23 -1.88
N THR A 298 34.12 10.15 -1.02
CA THR A 298 34.34 9.89 0.42
C THR A 298 33.06 9.89 1.23
N GLU A 299 32.01 10.57 0.74
CA GLU A 299 30.78 10.80 1.48
C GLU A 299 29.56 10.76 0.57
N LYS A 300 28.44 10.27 1.10
CA LYS A 300 27.13 10.29 0.43
C LYS A 300 26.00 10.67 1.40
N ILE A 301 24.94 11.24 0.85
CA ILE A 301 23.67 11.51 1.54
C ILE A 301 22.57 10.73 0.83
N VAL A 302 21.79 9.98 1.61
CA VAL A 302 20.73 9.09 1.13
C VAL A 302 19.48 9.25 1.98
N PHE A 303 18.30 8.90 1.46
CA PHE A 303 17.13 8.72 2.31
C PHE A 303 17.31 7.52 3.24
N SER A 304 16.67 7.57 4.41
CA SER A 304 16.67 6.43 5.35
C SER A 304 16.11 5.17 4.69
N THR A 305 16.58 4.01 5.17
CA THR A 305 16.13 2.71 4.66
C THR A 305 14.61 2.57 4.69
N ASP A 306 13.95 3.09 5.73
CA ASP A 306 12.49 3.04 5.84
C ASP A 306 11.79 3.91 4.79
N ASN A 307 12.32 5.08 4.47
CA ASN A 307 11.77 5.92 3.42
C ASN A 307 11.95 5.25 2.05
N ILE A 308 13.10 4.64 1.77
CA ILE A 308 13.37 3.91 0.52
C ILE A 308 12.44 2.69 0.39
N LYS A 309 12.32 1.85 1.43
CA LYS A 309 11.46 0.65 1.40
C LYS A 309 10.01 1.01 1.10
N ASN A 310 9.52 2.09 1.69
CA ASN A 310 8.14 2.56 1.55
C ASN A 310 7.95 3.54 0.37
N SER A 311 8.96 3.71 -0.50
CA SER A 311 8.94 4.64 -1.65
C SER A 311 8.56 6.08 -1.28
N LYS A 312 8.90 6.51 -0.06
CA LYS A 312 8.72 7.87 0.45
C LYS A 312 9.85 8.82 0.02
N ASP A 313 10.81 8.33 -0.75
CA ASP A 313 11.96 9.04 -1.32
C ASP A 313 11.72 9.51 -2.77
N VAL A 314 10.50 9.37 -3.29
CA VAL A 314 10.16 9.71 -4.69
C VAL A 314 9.66 11.15 -4.81
N PHE A 315 10.15 11.85 -5.83
CA PHE A 315 9.74 13.19 -6.21
C PHE A 315 9.04 13.18 -7.59
N PRO A 316 7.84 13.75 -7.70
CA PRO A 316 7.22 13.98 -9.00
C PRO A 316 7.86 15.21 -9.68
N ALA A 317 8.36 15.03 -10.90
CA ALA A 317 8.74 16.15 -11.76
C ALA A 317 7.49 16.62 -12.50
N LYS A 318 6.72 17.52 -11.87
CA LYS A 318 5.51 18.11 -12.45
C LYS A 318 5.66 19.62 -12.58
N LEU A 319 5.32 20.15 -13.75
CA LEU A 319 5.17 21.59 -13.95
C LEU A 319 4.08 22.15 -13.02
N PRO A 320 4.20 23.42 -12.59
CA PRO A 320 3.11 24.09 -11.89
C PRO A 320 1.88 24.14 -12.81
N ALA A 321 0.72 23.82 -12.24
CA ALA A 321 -0.58 24.01 -12.91
C ALA A 321 -0.89 25.50 -13.11
#